data_AF-A0A816PMK8-F1
#
_entry.id   AF-A0A816PMK8-F1
#
_cell.length_a   1.000
_cell.length_b   1.000
_cell.length_c   1.000
_cell.angle_alpha   90.00
_cell.angle_beta   90.00
_cell.angle_gamma   90.00
#
_symmetry.space_group_name_H-M   'P 1'
#
loop_
_entity.id
_entity.type
_entity.pdbx_description
1 polymer ?
#
loop_
_entity_poly.entity_id
_entity_poly.type
_entity_poly.pdbx_seq_one_letter_code
_entity_poly.pdbx_strand_id
1 'polypeptide(L)'
;MTIKEKEISLINHRVAQRRYREKQKNKNNLTEPKSLYSKQTLAKAAKKVLRVLPADPDKRQQILTRVGQDLGLFQKPISQRVQASIPMDVIQKVKEFYNNDSISWQAPGKRDCITVRENGIRVKYQKRFLLFNIREVHQLFVQDNP
;
A
#
# COMPACT_ATOMS: atom_id res chain seq x y z
N MET A 1 -52.61 -18.77 -46.13
CA MET A 1 -51.73 -19.51 -45.21
C MET A 1 -52.57 -20.33 -44.27
N THR A 2 -52.37 -21.65 -44.29
CA THR A 2 -53.06 -22.57 -43.39
C THR A 2 -52.54 -22.43 -41.95
N ILE A 3 -53.34 -22.81 -40.95
CA ILE A 3 -52.96 -22.71 -39.52
C ILE A 3 -51.62 -23.43 -39.25
N LYS A 4 -51.41 -24.57 -39.91
CA LYS A 4 -50.19 -25.38 -39.82
C LYS A 4 -48.93 -24.64 -40.32
N GLU A 5 -49.04 -23.85 -41.39
CA GLU A 5 -47.92 -23.06 -41.91
C GLU A 5 -47.49 -21.94 -40.95
N LYS A 6 -48.45 -21.32 -40.25
CA LYS A 6 -48.16 -20.29 -39.24
C LYS A 6 -47.44 -20.88 -38.03
N GLU A 7 -47.84 -22.07 -37.59
CA GLU A 7 -47.18 -22.79 -36.50
C GLU A 7 -45.74 -23.15 -36.86
N ILE A 8 -45.51 -23.70 -38.05
CA ILE A 8 -44.17 -24.04 -38.55
C ILE A 8 -43.28 -22.79 -38.62
N SER A 9 -43.80 -21.68 -39.14
CA SER A 9 -43.08 -20.40 -39.19
C SER A 9 -42.69 -19.88 -37.80
N LEU A 10 -43.61 -19.97 -36.83
CA LEU A 10 -43.37 -19.55 -35.45
C LEU A 10 -42.29 -20.43 -34.77
N ILE A 11 -42.30 -21.73 -35.01
CA ILE A 11 -41.30 -22.68 -34.51
C ILE A 11 -39.93 -22.35 -35.10
N ASN A 12 -39.86 -22.14 -36.42
CA ASN A 12 -38.61 -21.77 -37.11
C ASN A 12 -38.04 -20.45 -36.60
N HIS A 13 -38.89 -19.45 -36.38
CA HIS A 13 -38.49 -18.17 -35.80
C HIS A 13 -37.95 -18.33 -34.37
N ARG A 14 -38.59 -19.16 -33.53
CA ARG A 14 -38.09 -19.47 -32.17
C ARG A 14 -36.73 -20.17 -32.20
N VAL A 15 -36.53 -21.13 -33.12
CA VAL A 15 -35.26 -21.83 -33.31
C VAL A 15 -34.17 -20.89 -33.80
N ALA A 16 -34.47 -20.01 -34.76
CA ALA A 16 -33.54 -19.00 -35.26
C ALA A 16 -33.11 -18.02 -34.16
N GLN A 17 -34.06 -17.52 -33.35
CA GLN A 17 -33.75 -16.67 -32.20
C GLN A 17 -32.88 -17.39 -31.16
N ARG A 18 -33.12 -18.68 -30.90
CA ARG A 18 -32.29 -19.48 -29.99
C ARG A 18 -30.86 -19.60 -30.50
N ARG A 19 -30.67 -19.96 -31.78
CA ARG A 19 -29.35 -20.06 -32.42
C ARG A 19 -28.59 -18.73 -32.40
N TYR A 20 -29.28 -17.62 -32.64
CA TYR A 20 -28.71 -16.28 -32.53
C TYR A 20 -28.20 -15.98 -31.11
N ARG A 21 -29.01 -16.27 -30.08
CA ARG A 21 -28.63 -16.08 -28.67
C ARG A 21 -27.46 -16.97 -28.25
N GLU A 22 -27.42 -18.23 -28.70
CA GLU A 22 -26.31 -19.16 -28.43
C GLU A 22 -25.00 -18.69 -29.10
N LYS A 23 -25.07 -18.19 -30.34
CA LYS A 23 -23.91 -17.61 -31.04
C LYS A 23 -23.37 -16.36 -30.33
N GLN A 24 -24.24 -15.52 -29.77
CA GLN A 24 -23.83 -14.35 -28.97
C GLN A 24 -23.26 -14.76 -27.60
N LYS A 25 -23.81 -15.81 -26.96
CA LYS A 25 -23.28 -16.35 -25.70
C LYS A 25 -21.85 -16.88 -25.87
N ASN A 26 -21.56 -17.57 -26.99
CA ASN A 26 -20.22 -18.09 -27.27
C ASN A 26 -19.20 -17.00 -27.61
N LYS A 27 -19.61 -15.89 -28.22
CA LYS A 27 -18.72 -14.74 -28.47
C LYS A 27 -18.28 -14.01 -27.18
N ASN A 28 -19.09 -14.09 -26.12
CA ASN A 28 -18.84 -13.40 -24.85
C ASN A 28 -18.21 -14.30 -23.77
N ASN A 29 -17.84 -15.54 -24.09
CA ASN A 29 -17.13 -16.42 -23.15
C ASN A 29 -15.64 -16.03 -23.08
N LEU A 30 -15.34 -14.84 -22.56
CA LEU A 30 -14.14 -14.68 -21.75
C LEU A 30 -14.46 -15.29 -20.39
N THR A 31 -13.61 -16.22 -19.94
CA THR A 31 -13.63 -16.98 -18.69
C THR A 31 -14.09 -16.16 -17.47
N GLU A 32 -15.40 -16.10 -17.23
CA GLU A 32 -15.94 -15.69 -15.94
C GLU A 32 -16.01 -16.91 -15.02
N PRO A 33 -15.58 -16.78 -13.75
CA PRO A 33 -15.74 -17.85 -12.78
C PRO A 33 -17.22 -18.21 -12.64
N LYS A 34 -17.50 -19.50 -12.45
CA LYS A 34 -18.85 -20.04 -12.34
C LYS A 34 -19.53 -19.39 -11.11
N SER A 35 -20.34 -18.35 -11.35
CA SER A 35 -21.06 -17.63 -10.29
C SER A 35 -21.94 -18.59 -9.51
N LEU A 36 -21.77 -18.63 -8.19
CA LEU A 36 -22.62 -19.39 -7.26
C LEU A 36 -24.08 -18.90 -7.29
N TYR A 37 -24.30 -17.65 -7.73
CA TYR A 37 -25.63 -17.04 -7.85
C TYR A 37 -26.13 -16.98 -9.30
N SER A 38 -27.45 -17.12 -9.47
CA SER A 38 -28.12 -16.74 -10.73
C SER A 38 -27.94 -15.24 -10.99
N LYS A 39 -27.90 -14.83 -12.26
CA LYS A 39 -27.72 -13.43 -12.69
C LYS A 39 -28.67 -12.47 -11.98
N GLN A 40 -29.93 -12.87 -11.83
CA GLN A 40 -30.94 -12.06 -11.15
C GLN A 40 -30.66 -11.91 -9.66
N THR A 41 -30.19 -12.97 -9.00
CA THR A 41 -29.87 -12.98 -7.57
C THR A 41 -28.65 -12.12 -7.28
N LEU A 42 -27.61 -12.23 -8.12
CA LEU A 42 -26.41 -11.39 -8.02
C LEU A 42 -26.77 -9.91 -8.18
N ALA A 43 -27.56 -9.55 -9.18
CA ALA A 43 -27.98 -8.17 -9.41
C ALA A 43 -28.76 -7.60 -8.22
N LYS A 44 -29.65 -8.40 -7.61
CA LYS A 44 -30.37 -8.00 -6.39
C LYS A 44 -29.43 -7.80 -5.21
N ALA A 45 -28.45 -8.70 -5.01
CA ALA A 45 -27.46 -8.59 -3.94
C ALA A 45 -26.58 -7.35 -4.11
N ALA A 46 -26.04 -7.11 -5.30
CA ALA A 46 -25.25 -5.92 -5.61
C ALA A 46 -26.05 -4.63 -5.36
N LYS A 47 -27.33 -4.59 -5.76
CA LYS A 47 -28.20 -3.43 -5.53
C LYS A 47 -28.44 -3.17 -4.05
N LYS A 48 -28.51 -4.20 -3.20
CA LYS A 48 -28.61 -4.02 -1.74
C LYS A 48 -27.33 -3.40 -1.19
N VAL A 49 -26.17 -3.90 -1.60
CA VAL A 49 -24.87 -3.36 -1.16
C VAL A 49 -24.70 -1.89 -1.57
N LEU A 50 -25.02 -1.55 -2.81
CA LEU A 50 -24.92 -0.18 -3.32
C LEU A 50 -25.83 0.82 -2.59
N ARG A 51 -26.97 0.36 -2.02
CA ARG A 51 -27.85 1.22 -1.22
C ARG A 51 -27.29 1.56 0.15
N VAL A 52 -26.45 0.69 0.71
CA VAL A 52 -25.85 0.85 2.03
C VAL A 52 -24.53 1.65 1.92
N LEU A 53 -23.87 1.59 0.76
CA LEU A 53 -22.65 2.34 0.51
C LEU A 53 -22.92 3.85 0.38
N PRO A 54 -21.95 4.70 0.75
CA PRO A 54 -22.04 6.14 0.52
C PRO A 54 -22.28 6.51 -0.96
N ALA A 55 -22.96 7.64 -1.16
CA ALA A 55 -23.21 8.22 -2.48
C ALA A 55 -21.92 8.71 -3.15
N ASP A 56 -21.02 9.29 -2.35
CA ASP A 56 -19.71 9.81 -2.74
C ASP A 56 -18.82 8.69 -3.34
N PRO A 57 -18.30 8.86 -4.57
CA PRO A 57 -17.52 7.84 -5.27
C PRO A 57 -16.20 7.52 -4.57
N ASP A 58 -15.53 8.51 -3.99
CA ASP A 58 -14.22 8.34 -3.38
C ASP A 58 -14.33 7.52 -2.09
N LYS A 59 -15.34 7.86 -1.27
CA LYS A 59 -15.65 7.11 -0.03
C LYS A 59 -16.05 5.67 -0.37
N ARG A 60 -16.81 5.47 -1.44
CA ARG A 60 -17.18 4.13 -1.91
C ARG A 60 -15.94 3.31 -2.30
N GLN A 61 -15.01 3.90 -3.05
CA GLN A 61 -13.78 3.23 -3.46
C GLN A 61 -12.89 2.88 -2.26
N GLN A 62 -12.74 3.79 -1.30
CA GLN A 62 -11.98 3.52 -0.07
C GLN A 62 -12.56 2.36 0.74
N ILE A 63 -13.88 2.35 0.95
CA ILE A 63 -14.56 1.26 1.68
C ILE A 63 -14.40 -0.06 0.94
N LEU A 64 -14.62 -0.10 -0.39
CA LEU A 64 -14.46 -1.33 -1.18
C LEU A 64 -13.03 -1.84 -1.15
N THR A 65 -12.04 -0.95 -1.22
CA THR A 65 -10.62 -1.29 -1.10
C THR A 65 -10.34 -1.91 0.27
N ARG A 66 -10.89 -1.34 1.35
CA ARG A 66 -10.73 -1.88 2.70
C ARG A 66 -11.39 -3.25 2.86
N VAL A 67 -12.64 -3.38 2.42
CA VAL A 67 -13.38 -4.66 2.46
C VAL A 67 -12.66 -5.74 1.66
N GLY A 68 -12.16 -5.40 0.47
CA GLY A 68 -11.38 -6.35 -0.33
C GLY A 68 -10.04 -6.71 0.30
N GLN A 69 -9.39 -5.81 1.04
CA GLN A 69 -8.21 -6.16 1.85
C GLN A 69 -8.56 -7.13 2.98
N ASP A 70 -9.66 -6.90 3.68
CA ASP A 70 -10.11 -7.78 4.78
C ASP A 70 -10.53 -9.17 4.29
N LEU A 71 -11.04 -9.27 3.06
CA LEU A 71 -11.35 -10.53 2.37
C LEU A 71 -10.12 -11.18 1.71
N GLY A 72 -8.94 -10.56 1.79
CA GLY A 72 -7.71 -11.07 1.17
C GLY A 72 -7.67 -10.97 -0.35
N LEU A 73 -8.56 -10.17 -0.97
CA LEU A 73 -8.62 -9.93 -2.42
C LEU A 73 -7.59 -8.88 -2.86
N PHE A 74 -7.25 -7.94 -1.99
CA PHE A 74 -6.27 -6.88 -2.26
C PHE A 74 -5.14 -6.94 -1.24
N GLN A 75 -3.89 -6.91 -1.71
CA GLN A 75 -2.75 -6.73 -0.83
C GLN A 75 -2.70 -5.28 -0.37
N LYS A 76 -2.48 -5.05 0.92
CA LYS A 76 -2.20 -3.70 1.42
C LYS A 76 -0.94 -3.21 0.71
N PRO A 77 -0.93 -2.02 0.09
CA PRO A 77 0.27 -1.51 -0.54
C PRO A 77 1.37 -1.47 0.51
N ILE A 78 2.44 -2.22 0.27
CA ILE A 78 3.64 -2.18 1.09
C ILE A 78 4.20 -0.78 0.86
N SER A 79 3.96 0.12 1.80
CA SER A 79 4.64 1.42 1.82
C SER A 79 6.13 1.13 1.96
N GLN A 80 6.82 0.96 0.85
CA GLN A 80 8.27 1.00 0.80
C GLN A 80 8.66 2.44 1.11
N ARG A 81 8.73 2.77 2.42
CA ARG A 81 9.54 3.89 2.85
C ARG A 81 10.97 3.49 2.50
N VAL A 82 11.40 3.86 1.30
CA VAL A 82 12.80 3.85 0.94
C VAL A 82 13.43 4.94 1.80
N GLN A 83 13.79 4.58 3.03
CA GLN A 83 14.75 5.36 3.79
C GLN A 83 16.04 5.22 3.01
N ALA A 84 16.43 6.29 2.31
CA ALA A 84 17.77 6.39 1.75
C ALA A 84 18.73 6.15 2.92
N SER A 85 19.35 4.97 2.95
CA SER A 85 20.24 4.58 4.03
C SER A 85 21.50 5.42 3.89
N ILE A 86 21.80 6.20 4.92
CA ILE A 86 22.99 7.05 4.94
C ILE A 86 24.21 6.11 4.86
N PRO A 87 25.19 6.38 3.96
CA PRO A 87 26.40 5.57 3.88
C PRO A 87 27.11 5.48 5.22
N MET A 88 27.62 4.30 5.55
CA MET A 88 28.30 4.05 6.84
C MET A 88 29.52 4.97 7.03
N ASP A 89 30.23 5.29 5.96
CA ASP A 89 31.35 6.24 5.97
C ASP A 89 30.94 7.64 6.48
N VAL A 90 29.81 8.14 5.98
CA VAL A 90 29.28 9.45 6.39
C VAL A 90 28.89 9.44 7.87
N ILE A 91 28.27 8.34 8.33
CA ILE A 91 27.90 8.18 9.75
C ILE A 91 29.16 8.22 10.64
N GLN A 92 30.22 7.55 10.21
CA GLN A 92 31.46 7.48 10.97
C GLN A 92 32.15 8.85 11.06
N LYS A 93 32.26 9.57 9.93
CA LYS A 93 32.82 10.94 9.88
C LYS A 93 32.07 11.89 10.80
N VAL A 94 30.73 11.85 10.78
CA VAL A 94 29.90 12.67 11.66
C VAL A 94 30.16 12.30 13.13
N LYS A 95 30.20 11.01 13.48
CA LYS A 95 30.49 10.57 14.85
C LYS A 95 31.85 11.06 15.34
N GLU A 96 32.90 10.88 14.54
CA GLU A 96 34.26 11.29 14.88
C GLU A 96 34.35 12.79 15.08
N PHE A 97 33.75 13.57 14.18
CA PHE A 97 33.73 15.02 14.28
C PHE A 97 33.06 15.53 15.56
N TYR A 98 31.88 15.01 15.90
CA TYR A 98 31.16 15.42 17.12
C TYR A 98 31.80 14.90 18.40
N ASN A 99 32.59 13.82 18.33
CA ASN A 99 33.34 13.30 19.47
C ASN A 99 34.66 14.04 19.72
N ASN A 100 35.05 14.97 18.86
CA ASN A 100 36.24 15.78 19.06
C ASN A 100 36.06 16.76 20.23
N ASP A 101 37.06 16.83 21.13
CA ASP A 101 37.06 17.70 22.31
C ASP A 101 37.10 19.20 21.94
N SER A 102 37.52 19.53 20.72
CA SER A 102 37.44 20.90 20.19
C SER A 102 36.02 21.33 19.83
N ILE A 103 35.12 20.39 19.51
CA ILE A 103 33.74 20.67 19.06
C ILE A 103 32.74 20.50 20.20
N SER A 104 32.95 19.47 21.03
CA SER A 104 32.10 19.17 22.16
C SER A 104 32.92 18.90 23.41
N TRP A 105 32.41 19.31 24.55
CA TRP A 105 33.04 19.08 25.84
C TRP A 105 32.37 17.90 26.57
N GLN A 106 33.19 17.01 27.14
CA GLN A 106 32.74 15.85 27.89
C GLN A 106 32.56 16.19 29.38
N ALA A 107 31.35 15.96 29.90
CA ALA A 107 31.04 16.29 31.28
C ALA A 107 31.66 15.27 32.24
N PRO A 108 32.49 15.64 33.23
CA PRO A 108 33.29 14.70 34.02
C PRO A 108 32.49 13.88 35.05
N GLY A 109 31.22 14.20 35.27
CA GLY A 109 30.41 13.63 36.36
C GLY A 109 29.93 12.20 36.11
N LYS A 110 29.89 11.38 37.17
CA LYS A 110 29.29 10.02 37.12
C LYS A 110 27.79 10.04 36.79
N ARG A 111 27.09 11.12 37.15
CA ARG A 111 25.66 11.35 36.81
C ARG A 111 25.46 11.64 35.32
N ASP A 112 26.54 11.96 34.62
CA ASP A 112 26.55 12.28 33.20
C ASP A 112 26.97 11.10 32.34
N CYS A 113 27.04 9.90 32.91
CA CYS A 113 27.23 8.67 32.16
C CYS A 113 25.90 7.95 31.91
N ILE A 114 25.66 7.57 30.66
CA ILE A 114 24.51 6.80 30.19
C ILE A 114 25.00 5.42 29.76
N THR A 115 24.26 4.37 30.10
CA THR A 115 24.57 3.01 29.63
C THR A 115 23.62 2.66 28.49
N VAL A 116 24.18 2.35 27.32
CA VAL A 116 23.43 1.97 26.10
C VAL A 116 23.81 0.53 25.75
N ARG A 117 22.85 -0.22 25.17
CA ARG A 117 23.14 -1.52 24.57
C ARG A 117 23.37 -1.33 23.08
N GLU A 118 24.60 -1.56 22.63
CA GLU A 118 24.96 -1.58 21.20
C GLU A 118 25.44 -2.97 20.83
N ASN A 119 24.88 -3.57 19.78
CA ASN A 119 25.22 -4.91 19.29
C ASN A 119 25.20 -6.00 20.39
N GLY A 120 24.28 -5.88 21.36
CA GLY A 120 24.15 -6.81 22.49
C GLY A 120 25.12 -6.57 23.66
N ILE A 121 26.08 -5.65 23.52
CA ILE A 121 27.07 -5.30 24.55
C ILE A 121 26.63 -4.03 25.27
N ARG A 122 26.83 -3.98 26.60
CA ARG A 122 26.56 -2.77 27.40
C ARG A 122 27.76 -1.84 27.33
N VAL A 123 27.60 -0.69 26.69
CA VAL A 123 28.62 0.37 26.58
C VAL A 123 28.20 1.57 27.42
N LYS A 124 29.17 2.18 28.11
CA LYS A 124 28.95 3.43 28.85
C LYS A 124 29.41 4.61 28.00
N TYR A 125 28.51 5.55 27.77
CA TYR A 125 28.78 6.81 27.10
C TYR A 125 28.68 7.95 28.10
N GLN A 126 29.55 8.93 27.98
CA GLN A 126 29.50 10.16 28.77
C GLN A 126 28.78 11.23 27.96
N LYS A 127 27.90 12.00 28.59
CA LYS A 127 27.20 13.11 27.94
C LYS A 127 28.25 14.12 27.49
N ARG A 128 28.06 14.60 26.25
CA ARG A 128 28.88 15.65 25.64
C ARG A 128 27.99 16.84 25.33
N PHE A 129 28.52 18.03 25.57
CA PHE A 129 27.85 19.30 25.31
C PHE A 129 28.56 20.00 24.17
N LEU A 130 27.80 20.52 23.19
CA LEU A 130 28.41 21.27 22.10
C LEU A 130 28.93 22.61 22.59
N LEU A 131 30.13 22.97 22.14
CA LEU A 131 30.77 24.25 22.44
C LEU A 131 30.24 25.38 21.55
N PHE A 132 29.77 25.04 20.35
CA PHE A 132 29.29 25.98 19.35
C PHE A 132 27.82 25.74 18.99
N ASN A 133 27.22 26.71 18.29
CA ASN A 133 25.87 26.54 17.76
C ASN A 133 25.86 25.51 16.61
N ILE A 134 24.75 24.80 16.45
CA ILE A 134 24.59 23.75 15.43
C ILE A 134 24.97 24.26 14.02
N ARG A 135 24.62 25.51 13.69
CA ARG A 135 24.92 26.12 12.39
C ARG A 135 26.43 26.30 12.17
N GLU A 136 27.15 26.73 13.19
CA GLU A 136 28.60 26.93 13.15
C GLU A 136 29.32 25.58 13.07
N VAL A 137 28.89 24.61 13.87
CA VAL A 137 29.41 23.24 13.86
C VAL A 137 29.26 22.61 12.47
N HIS A 138 28.12 22.81 11.81
CA HIS A 138 27.92 22.33 10.45
C HIS A 138 28.88 23.00 9.45
N GLN A 139 29.08 24.32 9.58
CA GLN A 139 30.02 25.03 8.72
C GLN A 139 31.46 24.52 8.90
N LEU A 140 31.88 24.27 10.15
CA LEU A 140 33.17 23.65 10.46
C LEU A 140 33.28 22.24 9.88
N PHE A 141 32.23 21.43 9.99
CA PHE A 141 32.22 20.08 9.43
C PHE A 141 32.46 20.08 7.91
N VAL A 142 31.80 20.98 7.19
CA VAL A 142 31.95 21.15 5.73
C VAL A 142 33.33 21.68 5.36
N GLN A 143 33.94 22.53 6.20
CA GLN A 143 35.31 23.00 5.99
C GLN A 143 36.35 21.89 6.19
N ASP A 144 36.18 21.06 7.22
CA ASP A 144 37.09 19.95 7.52
C ASP A 144 36.89 18.75 6.59
N ASN A 145 35.71 18.62 5.99
CA ASN A 145 35.33 17.52 5.09
C ASN A 145 34.69 18.07 3.80
N PRO A 146 35.49 18.61 2.86
CA PRO A 146 35.00 19.12 1.58
C PRO A 146 34.44 18.05 0.64
#